data_AF-A0A073JXB7-F1
#
_entry.id   AF-A0A073JXB7-F1
#
_cell.length_a   1.000
_cell.length_b   1.000
_cell.length_c   1.000
_cell.angle_alpha   90.00
_cell.angle_beta   90.00
_cell.angle_gamma   90.00
#
_symmetry.space_group_name_H-M   'P 1'
#
loop_
_entity.id
_entity.type
_entity.pdbx_description
1 polymer ?
#
loop_
_entity_poly.entity_id
_entity_poly.type
_entity_poly.pdbx_seq_one_letter_code
_entity_poly.pdbx_strand_id
1 'polypeptide(L)'
;MPGSINNRYKESHDYRISNDVEIMTDEKWQAIIDNDASYNNQFFYAVKTTGIFCKPSCKSRVPKKENVRIFQNARQALHANFRPCKRCKPTNEKLPDSEWVAFITEYIDKNFTEKLNLETLADIAHGSPYHLHRTFKKIKGITPVEYIQQVRLNAAKEYLIQTNKAIADIAICAGMPNTPYFITLFKKKTGRTPAQFRQMSKMEEM
;
A
#
# COMPACT_ATOMS: atom_id res chain seq x y z
N MET A 1 -43.31 34.11 28.75
CA MET A 1 -42.84 34.47 30.12
C MET A 1 -42.92 33.20 30.97
N PRO A 2 -41.92 32.85 31.79
CA PRO A 2 -40.53 32.54 31.44
C PRO A 2 -40.02 31.19 32.01
N GLY A 3 -38.88 30.72 31.46
CA GLY A 3 -37.81 29.95 32.14
C GLY A 3 -38.07 28.49 32.55
N SER A 4 -37.11 27.57 32.60
CA SER A 4 -35.66 27.60 32.33
C SER A 4 -35.19 26.14 32.24
N ILE A 5 -34.49 25.75 31.19
CA ILE A 5 -33.60 24.57 31.23
C ILE A 5 -32.20 25.06 30.90
N ASN A 6 -31.35 25.01 31.92
CA ASN A 6 -29.93 25.35 31.91
C ASN A 6 -29.20 24.49 30.86
N ASN A 7 -28.81 25.10 29.75
CA ASN A 7 -27.76 24.59 28.88
C ASN A 7 -26.42 25.22 29.30
N ARG A 8 -25.81 24.66 30.34
CA ARG A 8 -24.41 24.91 30.68
C ARG A 8 -23.66 23.65 30.33
N TYR A 9 -22.94 23.68 29.22
CA TYR A 9 -21.57 23.20 29.01
C TYR A 9 -21.26 23.37 27.50
N LYS A 10 -21.29 24.63 27.04
CA LYS A 10 -20.43 25.09 25.95
C LYS A 10 -19.17 25.58 26.62
N GLU A 11 -18.06 24.88 26.48
CA GLU A 11 -16.73 25.51 26.45
C GLU A 11 -15.66 24.50 26.00
N SER A 12 -15.09 24.83 24.83
CA SER A 12 -13.65 24.77 24.51
C SER A 12 -12.92 23.44 24.68
N HIS A 13 -12.76 22.68 23.58
CA HIS A 13 -11.53 21.92 23.31
C HIS A 13 -11.18 22.00 21.81
N ASP A 14 -11.07 23.24 21.32
CA ASP A 14 -10.42 23.56 20.06
C ASP A 14 -8.90 23.68 20.34
N TYR A 15 -8.23 22.55 20.52
CA TYR A 15 -6.78 22.52 20.77
C TYR A 15 -6.02 22.22 19.47
N ARG A 16 -5.80 23.29 18.70
CA ARG A 16 -4.61 23.54 17.85
C ARG A 16 -4.00 22.32 17.13
N ILE A 17 -4.63 21.88 16.04
CA ILE A 17 -3.98 21.04 15.03
C ILE A 17 -3.30 21.96 14.01
N SER A 18 -2.10 22.45 14.31
CA SER A 18 -1.29 23.16 13.31
C SER A 18 0.12 23.45 13.87
N ASN A 19 1.06 22.50 13.72
CA ASN A 19 2.51 22.74 13.50
C ASN A 19 3.45 21.50 13.47
N ASP A 20 2.98 20.25 13.34
CA ASP A 20 3.87 19.06 13.47
C ASP A 20 4.64 18.62 12.20
N VAL A 21 4.77 19.48 11.19
CA VAL A 21 5.52 19.14 9.96
C VAL A 21 6.65 20.14 9.78
N GLU A 22 7.88 19.62 9.87
CA GLU A 22 9.06 20.44 9.63
C GLU A 22 9.22 20.73 8.13
N ILE A 23 9.68 21.94 7.80
CA ILE A 23 9.87 22.35 6.40
C ILE A 23 11.02 21.56 5.79
N MET A 24 10.81 21.06 4.57
CA MET A 24 11.84 20.40 3.80
C MET A 24 12.83 21.45 3.25
N THR A 25 14.01 21.53 3.85
CA THR A 25 15.11 22.40 3.39
C THR A 25 16.00 21.68 2.37
N ASP A 26 16.75 22.43 1.57
CA ASP A 26 17.70 21.84 0.62
C ASP A 26 18.83 21.07 1.32
N GLU A 27 19.28 21.53 2.49
CA GLU A 27 20.24 20.81 3.34
C GLU A 27 19.72 19.43 3.77
N LYS A 28 18.51 19.36 4.33
CA LYS A 28 17.91 18.08 4.74
C LYS A 28 17.64 17.18 3.55
N TRP A 29 17.29 17.75 2.40
CA TRP A 29 17.11 17.00 1.16
C TRP A 29 18.43 16.40 0.68
N GLN A 30 19.50 17.18 0.73
CA GLN A 30 20.85 16.75 0.38
C GLN A 30 21.32 15.63 1.32
N ALA A 31 21.07 15.74 2.63
CA ALA A 31 21.38 14.67 3.59
C ALA A 31 20.68 13.33 3.27
N ILE A 32 19.45 13.36 2.75
CA ILE A 32 18.74 12.14 2.31
C ILE A 32 19.42 11.54 1.06
N ILE A 33 19.81 12.38 0.11
CA ILE A 33 20.48 11.96 -1.13
C ILE A 33 21.84 11.34 -0.81
N ASP A 34 22.61 11.99 0.06
CA ASP A 34 23.98 11.61 0.40
C ASP A 34 24.06 10.44 1.39
N ASN A 35 22.90 9.94 1.85
CA ASN A 35 22.82 8.89 2.86
C ASN A 35 23.55 9.29 4.16
N ASP A 36 23.51 10.57 4.54
CA ASP A 36 24.35 11.08 5.62
C ASP A 36 23.85 10.60 7.00
N ALA A 37 24.71 9.85 7.70
CA ALA A 37 24.44 9.33 9.04
C ALA A 37 24.55 10.39 10.14
N SER A 38 25.18 11.54 9.88
CA SER A 38 25.31 12.63 10.85
C SER A 38 23.95 13.24 11.22
N TYR A 39 22.99 13.19 10.30
CA TYR A 39 21.61 13.66 10.49
C TYR A 39 20.69 12.62 11.13
N ASN A 40 21.20 11.42 11.44
CA ASN A 40 20.40 10.43 12.14
C ASN A 40 19.95 10.97 13.51
N ASN A 41 18.66 10.82 13.80
CA ASN A 41 17.98 11.35 15.00
C ASN A 41 17.84 12.89 15.05
N GLN A 42 18.37 13.63 14.07
CA GLN A 42 18.06 15.06 13.92
C GLN A 42 16.70 15.25 13.24
N PHE A 43 16.41 14.42 12.25
CA PHE A 43 15.11 14.33 11.62
C PHE A 43 14.84 12.94 11.06
N PHE A 44 13.58 12.69 10.74
CA PHE A 44 13.10 11.52 10.03
C PHE A 44 12.34 11.99 8.80
N TYR A 45 12.42 11.23 7.71
CA TYR A 45 11.67 11.55 6.50
C TYR A 45 10.69 10.42 6.19
N ALA A 46 9.52 10.78 5.70
CA ALA A 46 8.49 9.82 5.31
C ALA A 46 8.06 10.01 3.87
N VAL A 47 7.73 8.91 3.21
CA VAL A 47 7.35 8.87 1.80
C VAL A 47 5.85 8.66 1.71
N LYS A 48 5.12 9.67 1.21
CA LYS A 48 3.65 9.68 1.11
C LYS A 48 3.11 8.48 0.32
N THR A 49 3.80 8.10 -0.76
CA THR A 49 3.35 7.03 -1.66
C THR A 49 3.48 5.63 -1.06
N THR A 50 4.46 5.41 -0.17
CA THR A 50 4.66 4.10 0.48
C THR A 50 4.16 4.06 1.92
N GLY A 51 3.88 5.21 2.54
CA GLY A 51 3.50 5.29 3.95
C GLY A 51 4.63 4.89 4.91
N ILE A 52 5.90 4.93 4.46
CA ILE A 52 7.06 4.53 5.27
C ILE A 52 7.85 5.74 5.70
N PHE A 53 8.33 5.76 6.95
CA PHE A 53 9.34 6.70 7.40
C PHE A 53 10.71 6.04 7.67
N CYS A 54 11.77 6.82 7.48
CA CYS A 54 13.15 6.42 7.44
C CYS A 54 14.06 7.41 8.19
N LYS A 55 15.26 6.94 8.54
CA LYS A 55 16.41 7.78 8.91
C LYS A 55 17.12 8.29 7.65
N PRO A 56 17.78 9.46 7.66
CA PRO A 56 18.51 10.00 6.50
C PRO A 56 19.53 9.02 5.90
N SER A 57 20.20 8.21 6.72
CA SER A 57 21.14 7.17 6.26
C SER A 57 20.47 5.88 5.71
N CYS A 58 19.20 5.93 5.28
CA CYS A 58 18.51 4.74 4.81
C CYS A 58 18.96 4.36 3.40
N LYS A 59 19.50 3.14 3.24
CA LYS A 59 19.94 2.59 1.94
C LYS A 59 18.79 2.23 0.99
N SER A 60 17.56 2.67 1.26
CA SER A 60 16.45 2.50 0.32
C SER A 60 16.61 3.46 -0.84
N ARG A 61 16.00 3.15 -1.98
CA ARG A 61 16.03 4.04 -3.15
C ARG A 61 15.49 5.42 -2.77
N VAL A 62 16.18 6.47 -3.21
CA VAL A 62 15.77 7.85 -2.94
C VAL A 62 14.40 8.10 -3.59
N PRO A 63 13.39 8.55 -2.82
CA PRO A 63 12.06 8.87 -3.32
C PRO A 63 12.07 10.19 -4.11
N LYS A 64 10.95 10.54 -4.77
CA LYS A 64 10.81 11.90 -5.33
C LYS A 64 10.62 12.93 -4.21
N LYS A 65 11.30 14.08 -4.30
CA LYS A 65 11.25 15.17 -3.28
C LYS A 65 9.82 15.58 -2.92
N GLU A 66 8.93 15.68 -3.90
CA GLU A 66 7.50 16.03 -3.73
C GLU A 66 6.70 15.09 -2.79
N ASN A 67 7.15 13.83 -2.71
CA ASN A 67 6.52 12.79 -1.91
C ASN A 67 7.12 12.67 -0.51
N VAL A 68 8.08 13.53 -0.15
CA VAL A 68 8.74 13.49 1.15
C VAL A 68 8.08 14.44 2.14
N ARG A 69 7.94 14.00 3.39
CA ARG A 69 7.59 14.82 4.56
C ARG A 69 8.66 14.64 5.63
N ILE A 70 8.99 15.71 6.33
CA ILE A 70 9.98 15.69 7.42
C ILE A 70 9.28 15.73 8.77
N PHE A 71 9.81 14.94 9.69
CA PHE A 71 9.39 14.85 11.09
C PHE A 71 10.60 15.02 11.99
N GLN A 72 10.44 15.68 13.13
CA GLN A 72 11.53 15.87 14.09
C GLN A 72 11.84 14.57 14.84
N ASN A 73 10.83 13.74 15.07
CA ASN A 73 10.98 12.49 15.80
C ASN A 73 10.10 11.37 15.22
N ALA A 74 10.45 10.13 15.55
CA ALA A 74 9.72 8.94 15.09
C ALA A 74 8.27 8.93 15.57
N ARG A 75 7.98 9.50 16.76
CA ARG A 75 6.63 9.55 17.32
C ARG A 75 5.69 10.38 16.46
N GLN A 76 6.13 11.54 15.96
CA GLN A 76 5.35 12.35 15.01
C GLN A 76 5.01 11.58 13.74
N ALA A 77 5.98 10.85 13.18
CA ALA A 77 5.74 10.03 11.98
C ALA A 77 4.69 8.92 12.25
N LEU A 78 4.78 8.25 13.40
CA LEU A 78 3.80 7.24 13.82
C LEU A 78 2.39 7.81 14.00
N HIS A 79 2.26 8.97 14.68
CA HIS A 79 0.98 9.67 14.83
C HIS A 79 0.39 10.13 13.48
N ALA A 80 1.25 10.42 12.51
CA ALA A 80 0.85 10.73 11.14
C ALA A 80 0.57 9.48 10.27
N ASN A 81 0.42 8.30 10.88
CA ASN A 81 0.14 7.02 10.26
C ASN A 81 1.23 6.52 9.30
N PHE A 82 2.49 6.93 9.49
CA PHE A 82 3.62 6.35 8.77
C PHE A 82 4.20 5.17 9.56
N ARG A 83 4.47 4.06 8.87
CA ARG A 83 5.11 2.89 9.46
C ARG A 83 6.63 2.98 9.45
N PRO A 84 7.33 2.42 10.44
CA PRO A 84 8.78 2.42 10.47
C PRO A 84 9.34 1.56 9.33
N CYS A 85 10.41 2.04 8.71
CA CYS A 85 11.11 1.28 7.68
C CYS A 85 11.74 0.00 8.22
N LYS A 86 11.44 -1.14 7.57
CA LYS A 86 12.00 -2.46 7.92
C LYS A 86 13.52 -2.53 7.71
N ARG A 87 14.06 -1.75 6.76
CA ARG A 87 15.49 -1.73 6.41
C ARG A 87 16.32 -0.91 7.40
N CYS A 88 15.98 0.36 7.66
CA CYS A 88 16.77 1.22 8.54
C CYS A 88 16.33 1.22 10.01
N LYS A 89 15.21 0.57 10.35
CA LYS A 89 14.68 0.42 11.72
C LYS A 89 14.76 1.75 12.49
N PRO A 90 13.98 2.77 12.07
CA PRO A 90 14.11 4.12 12.61
C PRO A 90 13.77 4.18 14.12
N THR A 91 12.89 3.30 14.59
CA THR A 91 12.50 3.15 16.00
C THR A 91 13.41 2.21 16.79
N ASN A 92 14.47 1.67 16.18
CA ASN A 92 15.31 0.57 16.69
C ASN A 92 14.56 -0.75 16.99
N GLU A 93 13.26 -0.82 16.70
CA GLU A 93 12.47 -2.03 16.83
C GLU A 93 12.33 -2.76 15.48
N LYS A 94 12.11 -4.08 15.53
CA LYS A 94 11.84 -4.88 14.34
C LYS A 94 10.35 -4.81 14.02
N LEU A 95 10.00 -4.34 12.83
CA LEU A 95 8.63 -4.44 12.31
C LEU A 95 8.19 -5.93 12.28
N PRO A 96 7.07 -6.30 12.91
CA PRO A 96 6.53 -7.65 12.85
C PRO A 96 6.29 -8.11 11.42
N ASP A 97 6.55 -9.40 11.15
CA ASP A 97 6.35 -9.95 9.82
C ASP A 97 4.87 -9.94 9.40
N SER A 98 3.94 -10.04 10.35
CA SER A 98 2.50 -9.92 10.14
C SER A 98 2.09 -8.53 9.62
N GLU A 99 2.53 -7.46 10.29
CA GLU A 99 2.26 -6.09 9.86
C GLU A 99 2.88 -5.79 8.49
N TRP A 100 4.08 -6.31 8.26
CA TRP A 100 4.75 -6.16 6.97
C TRP A 100 3.96 -6.83 5.84
N VAL A 101 3.44 -8.04 6.06
CA VAL A 101 2.59 -8.74 5.09
C VAL A 101 1.23 -8.08 4.93
N ALA A 102 0.64 -7.55 6.00
CA ALA A 102 -0.62 -6.81 5.93
C ALA A 102 -0.51 -5.58 5.03
N PHE A 103 0.56 -4.78 5.19
CA PHE A 103 0.85 -3.64 4.33
C PHE A 103 0.95 -4.04 2.84
N ILE A 104 1.67 -5.13 2.54
CA ILE A 104 1.84 -5.59 1.15
C ILE A 104 0.52 -6.07 0.57
N THR A 105 -0.30 -6.74 1.39
CA THR A 105 -1.64 -7.20 1.00
C THR A 105 -2.51 -5.99 0.63
N GLU A 106 -2.60 -5.00 1.51
CA GLU A 106 -3.37 -3.77 1.27
C GLU A 106 -2.87 -3.01 0.03
N TYR A 107 -1.55 -2.96 -0.16
CA TYR A 107 -0.97 -2.33 -1.35
C TYR A 107 -1.39 -3.05 -2.63
N ILE A 108 -1.36 -4.38 -2.65
CA ILE A 108 -1.83 -5.17 -3.79
C ILE A 108 -3.32 -4.91 -4.04
N ASP A 109 -4.15 -4.94 -2.99
CA ASP A 109 -5.60 -4.75 -3.12
C ASP A 109 -5.97 -3.37 -3.70
N LYS A 110 -5.18 -2.33 -3.41
CA LYS A 110 -5.39 -0.97 -3.94
C LYS A 110 -4.80 -0.75 -5.34
N ASN A 111 -3.75 -1.49 -5.71
CA ASN A 111 -2.95 -1.23 -6.91
C ASN A 111 -2.84 -2.45 -7.83
N PHE A 112 -3.75 -3.42 -7.75
CA PHE A 112 -3.63 -4.69 -8.49
C PHE A 112 -3.60 -4.50 -10.01
N THR A 113 -4.13 -3.40 -10.54
CA THR A 113 -4.11 -3.06 -11.97
C THR A 113 -2.72 -2.70 -12.48
N GLU A 114 -1.83 -2.23 -11.60
CA GLU A 114 -0.48 -1.80 -11.93
C GLU A 114 0.44 -2.97 -12.26
N LYS A 115 1.62 -2.69 -12.83
CA LYS A 115 2.65 -3.71 -13.08
C LYS A 115 3.32 -4.14 -11.77
N LEU A 116 2.66 -5.03 -11.03
CA LEU A 116 3.18 -5.62 -9.80
C LEU A 116 3.98 -6.91 -10.07
N ASN A 117 5.20 -6.97 -9.55
CA ASN A 117 6.02 -8.17 -9.45
C ASN A 117 6.69 -8.26 -8.08
N LEU A 118 7.38 -9.37 -7.81
CA LEU A 118 7.97 -9.64 -6.50
C LEU A 118 9.03 -8.59 -6.12
N GLU A 119 9.83 -8.16 -7.09
CA GLU A 119 10.88 -7.16 -6.94
C GLU A 119 10.28 -5.80 -6.56
N THR A 120 9.25 -5.38 -7.29
CA THR A 120 8.54 -4.11 -7.07
C THR A 120 7.89 -4.09 -5.69
N LEU A 121 7.23 -5.18 -5.29
CA LEU A 121 6.62 -5.29 -3.95
C LEU A 121 7.68 -5.28 -2.84
N ALA A 122 8.81 -5.95 -3.05
CA ALA A 122 9.90 -5.96 -2.08
C ALA A 122 10.52 -4.57 -1.92
N ASP A 123 10.72 -3.85 -3.01
CA ASP A 123 11.20 -2.47 -3.01
C ASP A 123 10.23 -1.55 -2.28
N ILE A 124 8.95 -1.58 -2.64
CA ILE A 124 7.89 -0.79 -1.98
C ILE A 124 7.85 -1.09 -0.48
N ALA A 125 8.04 -2.34 -0.10
CA ALA A 125 7.98 -2.76 1.29
C ALA A 125 9.30 -2.59 2.06
N HIS A 126 10.37 -2.09 1.41
CA HIS A 126 11.74 -2.00 1.92
C HIS A 126 12.30 -3.33 2.45
N GLY A 127 12.09 -4.42 1.71
CA GLY A 127 12.61 -5.77 2.04
C GLY A 127 13.29 -6.46 0.86
N SER A 128 13.72 -7.71 1.09
CA SER A 128 14.28 -8.57 0.05
C SER A 128 13.17 -9.35 -0.66
N PRO A 129 13.21 -9.53 -2.00
CA PRO A 129 12.27 -10.38 -2.74
C PRO A 129 12.15 -11.79 -2.17
N TYR A 130 13.27 -12.39 -1.79
CA TYR A 130 13.31 -13.75 -1.24
C TYR A 130 12.64 -13.85 0.13
N HIS A 131 12.92 -12.89 1.01
CA HIS A 131 12.30 -12.83 2.33
C HIS A 131 10.81 -12.53 2.20
N LEU A 132 10.42 -11.63 1.29
CA LEU A 132 9.02 -11.36 0.96
C LEU A 132 8.31 -12.65 0.55
N HIS A 133 8.84 -13.37 -0.43
CA HIS A 133 8.24 -14.61 -0.90
C HIS A 133 8.03 -15.62 0.24
N ARG A 134 9.08 -15.89 1.04
CA ARG A 134 9.00 -16.85 2.16
C ARG A 134 8.01 -16.42 3.23
N THR A 135 8.09 -15.16 3.67
CA THR A 135 7.27 -14.63 4.77
C THR A 135 5.81 -14.50 4.38
N PHE A 136 5.54 -14.00 3.17
CA PHE A 136 4.18 -13.88 2.65
C PHE A 136 3.53 -15.27 2.51
N LYS A 137 4.23 -16.25 1.94
CA LYS A 137 3.72 -17.62 1.84
C LYS A 137 3.48 -18.25 3.21
N LYS A 138 4.37 -18.03 4.18
CA LYS A 138 4.20 -18.53 5.55
C LYS A 138 2.94 -17.96 6.22
N ILE A 139 2.63 -16.69 6.00
CA ILE A 139 1.52 -15.99 6.68
C ILE A 139 0.19 -16.14 5.94
N LYS A 140 0.19 -16.05 4.59
CA LYS A 140 -1.03 -16.07 3.76
C LYS A 140 -1.33 -17.44 3.16
N GLY A 141 -0.41 -18.41 3.26
CA GLY A 141 -0.53 -19.74 2.66
C GLY A 141 -0.22 -19.80 1.16
N ILE A 142 -0.18 -18.67 0.47
CA ILE A 142 0.07 -18.54 -0.98
C ILE A 142 1.17 -17.53 -1.26
N THR A 143 1.78 -17.60 -2.44
CA THR A 143 2.85 -16.67 -2.84
C THR A 143 2.29 -15.28 -3.18
N PRO A 144 3.12 -14.21 -3.13
CA PRO A 144 2.69 -12.87 -3.54
C PRO A 144 2.11 -12.82 -4.96
N VAL A 145 2.71 -13.56 -5.90
CA VAL A 145 2.27 -13.62 -7.29
C VAL A 145 0.91 -14.30 -7.42
N GLU A 146 0.69 -15.40 -6.69
CA GLU A 146 -0.62 -16.06 -6.63
C GLU A 146 -1.70 -15.17 -6.02
N TYR A 147 -1.35 -14.39 -4.99
CA TYR A 147 -2.28 -13.43 -4.40
C TYR A 147 -2.67 -12.32 -5.39
N ILE A 148 -1.71 -11.73 -6.11
CA ILE A 148 -1.99 -10.77 -7.19
C ILE A 148 -2.95 -11.38 -8.22
N GLN A 149 -2.66 -12.61 -8.69
CA GLN A 149 -3.53 -13.30 -9.64
C GLN A 149 -4.94 -13.50 -9.08
N GLN A 150 -5.07 -13.88 -7.81
CA GLN A 150 -6.37 -14.08 -7.17
C GLN A 150 -7.19 -12.78 -7.11
N VAL A 151 -6.59 -11.68 -6.66
CA VAL A 151 -7.26 -10.36 -6.60
C VAL A 151 -7.72 -9.94 -8.00
N ARG A 152 -6.83 -10.04 -9.00
CA ARG A 152 -7.14 -9.71 -10.39
C ARG A 152 -8.26 -10.56 -10.98
N LEU A 153 -8.26 -11.86 -10.70
CA LEU A 153 -9.31 -12.77 -11.18
C LEU A 153 -10.66 -12.50 -10.50
N ASN A 154 -10.66 -12.13 -9.22
CA ASN A 154 -11.89 -11.75 -8.52
C ASN A 154 -12.49 -10.48 -9.12
N ALA A 155 -11.69 -9.43 -9.33
CA ALA A 155 -12.14 -8.23 -10.05
C ALA A 155 -12.65 -8.56 -11.46
N ALA A 156 -11.97 -9.45 -12.19
CA ALA A 156 -12.42 -9.88 -13.51
C ALA A 156 -13.79 -10.59 -13.47
N LYS A 157 -14.06 -11.42 -12.45
CA LYS A 157 -15.37 -12.06 -12.28
C LYS A 157 -16.46 -11.03 -12.06
N GLU A 158 -16.21 -10.03 -11.20
CA GLU A 158 -17.15 -8.93 -10.95
C GLU A 158 -17.47 -8.17 -12.25
N TYR A 159 -16.44 -7.81 -13.03
CA TYR A 159 -16.65 -7.16 -14.33
C TYR A 159 -17.38 -8.04 -15.35
N LEU A 160 -17.19 -9.36 -15.33
CA LEU A 160 -17.89 -10.29 -16.22
C LEU A 160 -19.39 -10.37 -15.91
N ILE A 161 -19.76 -10.25 -14.64
CA ILE A 161 -21.14 -10.27 -14.15
C ILE A 161 -21.80 -8.91 -14.40
N GLN A 162 -21.14 -7.82 -13.98
CA GLN A 162 -21.73 -6.48 -13.95
C GLN A 162 -21.72 -5.77 -15.31
N THR A 163 -20.94 -6.24 -16.29
CA THR A 163 -20.75 -5.51 -17.56
C THR A 163 -20.81 -6.41 -18.80
N ASN A 164 -21.11 -5.80 -19.94
CA ASN A 164 -21.06 -6.45 -21.26
C ASN A 164 -19.77 -6.13 -22.04
N LYS A 165 -18.72 -5.62 -21.38
CA LYS A 165 -17.44 -5.26 -22.03
C LYS A 165 -16.81 -6.46 -22.75
N ALA A 166 -15.96 -6.21 -23.74
CA ALA A 166 -15.21 -7.27 -24.39
C ALA A 166 -14.27 -7.96 -23.38
N ILE A 167 -13.98 -9.25 -23.59
CA ILE A 167 -13.09 -10.01 -22.70
C ILE A 167 -11.69 -9.38 -22.63
N ALA A 168 -11.21 -8.80 -23.74
CA ALA A 168 -9.96 -8.06 -23.78
C ALA A 168 -9.98 -6.82 -22.87
N ASP A 169 -11.05 -6.02 -22.91
CA ASP A 169 -11.20 -4.83 -22.07
C ASP A 169 -11.25 -5.20 -20.59
N ILE A 170 -11.98 -6.27 -20.24
CA ILE A 170 -12.02 -6.77 -18.86
C ILE A 170 -10.64 -7.22 -18.39
N ALA A 171 -9.88 -7.89 -19.25
CA ALA A 171 -8.52 -8.31 -18.94
C ALA A 171 -7.65 -7.08 -18.61
N ILE A 172 -7.75 -6.01 -19.39
CA ILE A 172 -7.05 -4.74 -19.13
C ILE A 172 -7.51 -4.12 -17.81
N CYS A 173 -8.82 -3.97 -17.59
CA CYS A 173 -9.38 -3.41 -16.35
C CYS A 173 -9.01 -4.22 -15.10
N ALA A 174 -8.78 -5.52 -15.25
CA ALA A 174 -8.34 -6.42 -14.17
C ALA A 174 -6.81 -6.48 -14.01
N GLY A 175 -6.03 -5.66 -14.71
CA GLY A 175 -4.56 -5.65 -14.60
C GLY A 175 -3.86 -6.81 -15.32
N MET A 176 -4.53 -7.45 -16.29
CA MET A 176 -4.01 -8.57 -17.10
C MET A 176 -4.12 -8.25 -18.60
N PRO A 177 -3.31 -7.30 -19.13
CA PRO A 177 -3.45 -6.84 -20.51
C PRO A 177 -3.18 -7.94 -21.56
N ASN A 178 -2.47 -9.00 -21.20
CA ASN A 178 -2.30 -10.17 -22.09
C ASN A 178 -3.55 -11.05 -22.04
N THR A 179 -4.45 -10.87 -23.02
CA THR A 179 -5.73 -11.58 -23.09
C THR A 179 -5.59 -13.11 -23.20
N PRO A 180 -4.71 -13.68 -24.05
CA PRO A 180 -4.48 -15.13 -24.08
C PRO A 180 -4.04 -15.72 -22.74
N TYR A 181 -3.11 -15.04 -22.04
CA TYR A 181 -2.68 -15.44 -20.70
C TYR A 181 -3.83 -15.34 -19.70
N PHE A 182 -4.60 -14.25 -19.71
CA PHE A 182 -5.77 -14.07 -18.87
C PHE A 182 -6.78 -15.21 -19.04
N ILE A 183 -7.16 -15.55 -20.28
CA ILE A 183 -8.11 -16.64 -20.56
C ILE A 183 -7.59 -17.96 -20.02
N THR A 184 -6.30 -18.25 -20.25
CA THR A 184 -5.66 -19.50 -19.78
C THR A 184 -5.66 -19.59 -18.26
N LEU A 185 -5.24 -18.50 -17.59
CA LEU A 185 -5.19 -18.43 -16.14
C LEU A 185 -6.59 -18.50 -15.52
N PHE A 186 -7.56 -17.79 -16.08
CA PHE A 186 -8.95 -17.79 -15.64
C PHE A 186 -9.54 -19.19 -15.74
N LYS A 187 -9.35 -19.88 -16.88
CA LYS A 187 -9.79 -21.27 -17.05
C LYS A 187 -9.10 -22.22 -16.08
N LYS A 188 -7.79 -22.08 -15.87
CA LYS A 188 -7.04 -22.89 -14.91
C LYS A 188 -7.56 -22.74 -13.47
N LYS A 189 -7.96 -21.53 -13.08
CA LYS A 189 -8.38 -21.21 -11.70
C LYS A 189 -9.88 -21.37 -11.45
N THR A 190 -10.72 -21.28 -12.48
CA THR A 190 -12.19 -21.32 -12.35
C THR A 190 -12.82 -22.54 -13.03
N GLY A 191 -12.05 -23.30 -13.82
CA GLY A 191 -12.54 -24.41 -14.63
C GLY A 191 -13.19 -24.02 -15.96
N ARG A 192 -13.45 -22.73 -16.21
CA ARG A 192 -14.21 -22.24 -17.37
C ARG A 192 -13.55 -21.05 -18.03
N THR A 193 -13.79 -20.82 -19.31
CA THR A 193 -13.31 -19.58 -19.95
C THR A 193 -14.10 -18.36 -19.43
N PRO A 194 -13.55 -17.13 -19.51
CA PRO A 194 -14.29 -15.92 -19.14
C PRO A 194 -15.65 -15.79 -19.83
N ALA A 195 -15.73 -16.16 -21.12
CA ALA A 195 -16.98 -16.13 -21.87
C ALA A 195 -18.02 -17.14 -21.36
N GLN A 196 -17.58 -18.37 -21.07
CA GLN A 196 -18.44 -19.41 -20.47
C GLN A 196 -18.93 -18.99 -19.08
N PHE A 197 -18.04 -18.42 -18.26
CA PHE A 197 -18.38 -17.92 -16.93
C PHE A 197 -19.48 -16.85 -17.00
N ARG A 198 -19.37 -15.88 -17.92
CA ARG A 198 -20.40 -14.86 -18.14
C ARG A 198 -21.74 -15.44 -18.58
N GLN A 199 -21.73 -16.42 -19.48
CA GLN A 199 -22.97 -17.03 -19.95
C GLN A 199 -23.71 -17.73 -18.81
N MET A 200 -22.97 -18.44 -17.95
CA MET A 200 -23.56 -19.12 -16.80
C MET A 200 -24.10 -18.18 -15.74
N SER A 201 -23.37 -17.12 -15.38
CA SER A 201 -23.84 -16.18 -14.37
C SER A 201 -25.14 -15.49 -14.79
N LYS A 202 -25.33 -15.23 -16.09
CA LYS A 202 -26.59 -14.69 -16.62
C LYS A 202 -27.75 -15.69 -16.59
N MET A 203 -27.46 -16.99 -16.67
CA MET A 203 -28.48 -18.04 -16.58
C MET A 203 -28.92 -18.31 -15.14
N GLU A 204 -28.05 -18.08 -14.15
CA GLU A 204 -28.36 -18.27 -12.72
C GLU A 204 -29.21 -17.11 -12.14
N GLU A 205 -29.26 -15.95 -12.82
CA GLU A 205 -30.07 -14.78 -12.45
C GLU A 205 -31.46 -14.75 -13.13
N MET A 206 -31.75 -15.69 -14.03
CA MET A 206 -33.04 -15.86 -14.72
C MET A 206 -33.89 -16.94 -14.07
#